data_AF-A0A1I0RGR5-F1
#
_entry.id   AF-A0A1I0RGR5-F1
#
_cell.length_a   1.000
_cell.length_b   1.000
_cell.length_c   1.000
_cell.angle_alpha   90.00
_cell.angle_beta   90.00
_cell.angle_gamma   90.00
#
_symmetry.space_group_name_H-M   'P 1'
#
loop_
_entity.id
_entity.type
_entity.pdbx_description
1 polymer ?
#
loop_
_entity_poly.entity_id
_entity_poly.type
_entity_poly.pdbx_seq_one_letter_code
_entity_poly.pdbx_strand_id
1 'polypeptide(L)'
;MTYVRPKKHLGQHFLTDQTIAQRIADGLTGFRNYEKVLEIGPGTGVLTNYLVGKPYETWLIDVDKESIDYLNNTYAQLSERTIFGDFLKMDLSEELGNNYAVIGNFPYNISSQIFFKILDNKNQVPEVVCMIQKEVAERIASPPGSKQYGILSVLLQAYYDIKYLFTVKPGVFNPPPKVNSGVIRFQRNNVVQLDCDEALFKRVVKAGFQMRRKTLRNALKPINLPSSLTSDPIFDQRAETLTVQQFIDLTKRIESCQTRE
;
A
#
# COMPACT_ATOMS: atom_id res chain seq x y z
N MET A 1 5.26 -6.42 -33.92
CA MET A 1 5.28 -6.13 -32.47
C MET A 1 3.88 -5.74 -32.05
N THR A 2 3.25 -6.55 -31.20
CA THR A 2 1.92 -6.29 -30.63
C THR A 2 2.03 -5.08 -29.71
N TYR A 3 1.43 -3.95 -30.11
CA TYR A 3 1.42 -2.72 -29.32
C TYR A 3 0.32 -2.80 -28.27
N VAL A 4 0.69 -2.88 -26.98
CA VAL A 4 -0.27 -2.88 -25.87
C VAL A 4 -0.90 -1.49 -25.76
N ARG A 5 -2.23 -1.44 -25.82
CA ARG A 5 -2.97 -0.18 -25.70
C ARG A 5 -3.51 0.00 -24.29
N PRO A 6 -3.44 1.23 -23.72
CA PRO A 6 -3.96 1.50 -22.39
C PRO A 6 -5.49 1.34 -22.37
N LYS A 7 -5.98 0.55 -21.42
CA LYS A 7 -7.40 0.26 -21.20
C LYS A 7 -7.94 1.16 -20.09
N LYS A 8 -8.84 2.08 -20.45
CA LYS A 8 -9.42 3.07 -19.51
C LYS A 8 -10.10 2.43 -18.30
N HIS A 9 -10.79 1.29 -18.49
CA HIS A 9 -11.49 0.60 -17.41
C HIS A 9 -10.54 -0.05 -16.38
N LEU A 10 -9.29 -0.33 -16.77
CA LEU A 10 -8.23 -0.80 -15.86
C LEU A 10 -7.44 0.35 -15.22
N GLY A 11 -7.73 1.60 -15.57
CA GLY A 11 -7.00 2.77 -15.05
C GLY A 11 -5.54 2.83 -15.51
N GLN A 12 -5.20 2.20 -16.64
CA GLN A 12 -3.84 2.12 -17.14
C GLN A 12 -3.31 3.49 -17.61
N HIS A 13 -2.20 3.90 -17.01
CA HIS A 13 -1.36 5.02 -17.43
C HIS A 13 0.07 4.50 -17.53
N PHE A 14 0.56 4.24 -18.74
CA PHE A 14 1.88 3.66 -18.91
C PHE A 14 2.95 4.72 -18.70
N LEU A 15 3.86 4.48 -17.76
CA LEU A 15 5.05 5.29 -17.56
C LEU A 15 5.93 5.17 -18.81
N THR A 16 6.39 6.28 -19.38
CA THR A 16 7.26 6.29 -20.57
C THR A 16 8.67 6.79 -20.26
N ASP A 17 8.84 7.54 -19.16
CA ASP A 17 10.12 8.10 -18.75
C ASP A 17 11.00 7.05 -18.05
N GLN A 18 12.10 6.71 -18.73
CA GLN A 18 13.10 5.74 -18.31
C GLN A 18 13.87 6.18 -17.05
N THR A 19 14.13 7.48 -16.88
CA THR A 19 14.82 8.01 -15.69
C THR A 19 13.95 7.87 -14.46
N ILE A 20 12.65 8.15 -14.58
CA ILE A 20 11.70 7.94 -13.47
C ILE A 20 11.57 6.45 -13.15
N ALA A 21 11.49 5.58 -14.16
CA ALA A 21 11.41 4.14 -13.95
C ALA A 21 12.64 3.59 -13.20
N GLN A 22 13.83 4.02 -13.60
CA GLN A 22 15.07 3.68 -12.89
C GLN A 22 15.05 4.15 -11.44
N ARG A 23 14.66 5.41 -11.20
CA ARG A 23 14.57 5.97 -9.83
C ARG A 23 13.56 5.24 -8.94
N ILE A 24 12.47 4.73 -9.51
CA ILE A 24 11.51 3.88 -8.79
C ILE A 24 12.16 2.54 -8.45
N ALA A 25 12.80 1.87 -9.42
CA ALA A 25 13.49 0.61 -9.20
C ALA A 25 14.64 0.73 -8.17
N ASP A 26 15.37 1.85 -8.18
CA ASP A 26 16.42 2.18 -7.21
C ASP A 26 15.88 2.54 -5.83
N GLY A 27 14.56 2.74 -5.70
CA GLY A 27 13.91 2.88 -4.41
C GLY A 27 14.00 1.62 -3.55
N LEU A 28 14.10 0.43 -4.17
CA LEU A 28 14.31 -0.86 -3.52
C LEU A 28 15.69 -0.90 -2.90
N THR A 29 15.78 -1.27 -1.62
CA THR A 29 17.04 -1.21 -0.86
C THR A 29 17.63 -2.58 -0.54
N GLY A 30 16.94 -3.67 -0.87
CA GLY A 30 17.29 -5.00 -0.39
C GLY A 30 17.01 -5.17 1.11
N PHE A 31 16.08 -4.38 1.67
CA PHE A 31 15.78 -4.40 3.11
C PHE A 31 15.37 -5.80 3.58
N ARG A 32 16.06 -6.33 4.60
CA ARG A 32 15.91 -7.71 5.10
C ARG A 32 16.23 -8.80 4.07
N ASN A 33 17.13 -8.50 3.12
CA ASN A 33 17.74 -9.46 2.21
C ASN A 33 16.72 -10.33 1.46
N TYR A 34 15.60 -9.76 1.03
CA TYR A 34 14.73 -10.49 0.10
C TYR A 34 15.48 -10.74 -1.21
N GLU A 35 15.24 -11.91 -1.79
CA GLU A 35 15.80 -12.29 -3.08
C GLU A 35 14.78 -12.08 -4.20
N LYS A 36 13.49 -12.12 -3.87
CA LYS A 36 12.38 -12.02 -4.83
C LYS A 36 11.74 -10.64 -4.81
N VAL A 37 11.36 -10.17 -5.99
CA VAL A 37 10.62 -8.92 -6.19
C VAL A 37 9.40 -9.20 -7.06
N LEU A 38 8.21 -8.88 -6.55
CA LEU A 38 6.97 -8.91 -7.32
C LEU A 38 6.65 -7.51 -7.86
N GLU A 39 6.64 -7.35 -9.18
CA GLU A 39 6.10 -6.17 -9.86
C GLU A 39 4.60 -6.35 -10.13
N ILE A 40 3.78 -5.47 -9.55
CA ILE A 40 2.34 -5.42 -9.78
C ILE A 40 2.04 -4.40 -10.88
N GLY A 41 1.34 -4.85 -11.93
CA GLY A 41 0.94 -4.01 -13.05
C GLY A 41 2.12 -3.53 -13.90
N PRO A 42 3.00 -4.43 -14.40
CA PRO A 42 4.14 -4.09 -15.24
C PRO A 42 3.75 -3.35 -16.54
N GLY A 43 2.54 -3.57 -17.07
CA GLY A 43 2.07 -2.97 -18.31
C GLY A 43 3.03 -3.25 -19.47
N THR A 44 3.65 -2.21 -20.02
CA THR A 44 4.63 -2.33 -21.12
C THR A 44 6.07 -2.56 -20.66
N GLY A 45 6.30 -2.96 -19.39
CA GLY A 45 7.60 -3.39 -18.89
C GLY A 45 8.62 -2.27 -18.64
N VAL A 46 8.19 -1.00 -18.60
CA VAL A 46 9.12 0.13 -18.46
C VAL A 46 9.87 0.09 -17.12
N LEU A 47 9.18 -0.31 -16.04
CA LEU A 47 9.83 -0.54 -14.75
C LEU A 47 10.54 -1.90 -14.71
N THR A 48 9.94 -2.94 -15.28
CA THR A 48 10.54 -4.28 -15.47
C THR A 48 11.96 -4.22 -16.03
N ASN A 49 12.22 -3.39 -17.04
CA ASN A 49 13.56 -3.17 -17.62
C ASN A 49 14.66 -2.92 -16.57
N TYR A 50 14.33 -2.19 -15.51
CA TYR A 50 15.26 -1.82 -14.47
C TYR A 50 15.32 -2.82 -13.31
N LEU A 51 14.37 -3.76 -13.26
CA LEU A 51 14.38 -4.86 -12.30
C LEU A 51 15.21 -6.04 -12.80
N VAL A 52 15.16 -6.35 -14.11
CA VAL A 52 15.93 -7.47 -14.70
C VAL A 52 17.45 -7.33 -14.49
N GLY A 53 17.97 -6.11 -14.42
CA GLY A 53 19.38 -5.85 -14.18
C GLY A 53 19.81 -5.88 -12.71
N LYS A 54 18.88 -6.08 -11.76
CA LYS A 54 19.17 -6.10 -10.32
C LYS A 54 19.36 -7.54 -9.83
N PRO A 55 20.03 -7.76 -8.68
CA PRO A 55 20.26 -9.10 -8.12
C PRO A 55 18.98 -9.65 -7.44
N TYR A 56 17.84 -9.54 -8.11
CA TYR A 56 16.55 -9.99 -7.61
C TYR A 56 15.93 -10.95 -8.62
N GLU A 57 15.34 -12.03 -8.11
CA GLU A 57 14.45 -12.87 -8.88
C GLU A 57 13.13 -12.11 -9.09
N THR A 58 12.95 -11.55 -10.29
CA THR A 58 11.81 -10.70 -10.62
C THR A 58 10.62 -11.54 -11.07
N TRP A 59 9.48 -11.30 -10.42
CA TRP A 59 8.17 -11.84 -10.72
C TRP A 59 7.24 -10.72 -11.19
N LEU A 60 6.40 -11.01 -12.17
CA LEU A 60 5.45 -10.06 -12.75
C LEU A 60 4.03 -10.56 -12.55
N ILE A 61 3.10 -9.67 -12.21
CA ILE A 61 1.67 -10.00 -12.20
C ILE A 61 0.84 -8.89 -12.84
N ASP A 62 -0.01 -9.26 -13.81
CA ASP A 62 -0.94 -8.35 -14.47
C ASP A 62 -2.29 -9.04 -14.77
N VAL A 63 -3.36 -8.25 -14.71
CA VAL A 63 -4.73 -8.67 -15.09
C VAL A 63 -5.00 -8.49 -16.58
N ASP A 64 -4.09 -7.84 -17.31
CA ASP A 64 -4.21 -7.57 -18.74
C ASP A 64 -3.44 -8.60 -19.56
N LYS A 65 -4.17 -9.51 -20.22
CA LYS A 65 -3.57 -10.56 -21.04
C LYS A 65 -2.68 -10.02 -22.16
N GLU A 66 -3.02 -8.89 -22.78
CA GLU A 66 -2.18 -8.29 -23.83
C GLU A 66 -0.83 -7.83 -23.28
N SER A 67 -0.82 -7.31 -22.03
CA SER A 67 0.41 -6.92 -21.35
C SER A 67 1.24 -8.18 -21.03
N ILE A 68 0.62 -9.25 -20.55
CA ILE A 68 1.31 -10.53 -20.29
C ILE A 68 1.94 -11.11 -21.56
N ASP A 69 1.18 -11.18 -22.66
CA ASP A 69 1.69 -11.70 -23.93
C ASP A 69 2.86 -10.84 -24.45
N TYR A 70 2.77 -9.51 -24.29
CA TYR A 70 3.88 -8.60 -24.61
C TYR A 70 5.13 -8.85 -23.74
N LEU A 71 4.94 -9.02 -22.42
CA LEU A 71 6.03 -9.24 -21.47
C LEU A 71 6.73 -10.57 -21.70
N ASN A 72 6.00 -11.65 -21.97
CA ASN A 72 6.57 -12.96 -22.27
C ASN A 72 7.41 -12.96 -23.55
N ASN A 73 7.01 -12.17 -24.55
CA ASN A 73 7.77 -12.01 -25.79
C ASN A 73 9.02 -11.11 -25.60
N THR A 74 8.92 -10.09 -24.74
CA THR A 74 9.98 -9.08 -24.55
C THR A 74 11.03 -9.55 -23.53
N TYR A 75 10.60 -10.25 -22.49
CA TYR A 75 11.42 -10.75 -21.38
C TYR A 75 11.26 -12.27 -21.28
N ALA A 76 11.70 -13.00 -22.30
CA ALA A 76 11.56 -14.46 -22.35
C ALA A 76 12.13 -15.17 -21.11
N GLN A 77 13.17 -14.60 -20.48
CA GLN A 77 13.76 -15.08 -19.23
C GLN A 77 12.86 -14.94 -17.98
N LEU A 78 11.77 -14.19 -18.08
CA LEU A 78 10.77 -14.00 -17.03
C LEU A 78 9.46 -14.74 -17.31
N SER A 79 9.32 -15.44 -18.44
CA SER A 79 8.03 -16.03 -18.83
C SER A 79 7.45 -17.00 -17.79
N GLU A 80 8.31 -17.81 -17.15
CA GLU A 80 7.90 -18.72 -16.06
C GLU A 80 7.51 -17.98 -14.76
N ARG A 81 7.90 -16.71 -14.64
CA ARG A 81 7.65 -15.83 -13.48
C ARG A 81 6.68 -14.69 -13.82
N THR A 82 5.99 -14.80 -14.96
CA THR A 82 5.02 -13.80 -15.43
C THR A 82 3.61 -14.37 -15.30
N ILE A 83 2.86 -13.86 -14.33
CA ILE A 83 1.57 -14.38 -13.91
C ILE A 83 0.45 -13.54 -14.53
N PHE A 84 -0.42 -14.19 -15.31
CA PHE A 84 -1.71 -13.61 -15.68
C PHE A 84 -2.72 -13.84 -14.56
N GLY A 85 -3.08 -12.78 -13.82
CA GLY A 85 -3.99 -12.91 -12.69
C GLY A 85 -4.24 -11.63 -11.90
N ASP A 86 -5.22 -11.70 -11.01
CA ASP A 86 -5.63 -10.60 -10.14
C ASP A 86 -4.92 -10.67 -8.80
N PHE A 87 -3.96 -9.77 -8.57
CA PHE A 87 -3.20 -9.67 -7.32
C PHE A 87 -4.11 -9.61 -6.08
N LEU A 88 -5.30 -9.02 -6.17
CA LEU A 88 -6.20 -8.92 -5.02
C LEU A 88 -6.81 -10.28 -4.63
N LYS A 89 -6.84 -11.25 -5.56
CA LYS A 89 -7.48 -12.55 -5.38
C LYS A 89 -6.49 -13.69 -5.22
N MET A 90 -5.30 -13.58 -5.81
CA MET A 90 -4.31 -14.64 -5.75
C MET A 90 -3.67 -14.76 -4.38
N ASP A 91 -3.36 -15.99 -4.00
CA ASP A 91 -2.34 -16.30 -3.00
C ASP A 91 -1.04 -16.55 -3.78
N LEU A 92 0.03 -15.87 -3.40
CA LEU A 92 1.34 -15.97 -4.06
C LEU A 92 2.40 -16.54 -3.11
N SER A 93 1.96 -17.11 -1.99
CA SER A 93 2.86 -17.64 -0.97
C SER A 93 3.63 -18.88 -1.44
N GLU A 94 3.06 -19.67 -2.36
CA GLU A 94 3.76 -20.83 -2.95
C GLU A 94 4.86 -20.39 -3.93
N GLU A 95 4.57 -19.39 -4.77
CA GLU A 95 5.49 -18.87 -5.79
C GLU A 95 6.60 -18.01 -5.18
N LEU A 96 6.23 -17.07 -4.32
CA LEU A 96 7.14 -16.07 -3.77
C LEU A 96 7.73 -16.49 -2.42
N GLY A 97 7.12 -17.47 -1.75
CA GLY A 97 7.54 -17.88 -0.42
C GLY A 97 7.32 -16.78 0.62
N ASN A 98 8.10 -16.87 1.69
CA ASN A 98 8.16 -15.84 2.73
C ASN A 98 9.39 -14.97 2.45
N ASN A 99 9.24 -13.64 2.47
CA ASN A 99 10.29 -12.63 2.25
C ASN A 99 10.51 -12.22 0.78
N TYR A 100 9.57 -11.45 0.22
CA TYR A 100 9.68 -10.82 -1.10
C TYR A 100 9.27 -9.34 -1.06
N ALA A 101 9.94 -8.50 -1.84
CA ALA A 101 9.52 -7.11 -1.98
C ALA A 101 8.42 -6.94 -3.02
N VAL A 102 7.60 -5.91 -2.85
CA VAL A 102 6.59 -5.53 -3.84
C VAL A 102 6.97 -4.20 -4.47
N ILE A 103 6.89 -4.13 -5.79
CA ILE A 103 7.11 -2.89 -6.54
C ILE A 103 6.00 -2.68 -7.57
N GLY A 104 5.75 -1.43 -7.97
CA GLY A 104 4.87 -1.19 -9.12
C GLY A 104 4.38 0.24 -9.28
N ASN A 105 3.78 0.50 -10.43
CA ASN A 105 2.96 1.68 -10.69
C ASN A 105 1.50 1.30 -10.50
N PHE A 106 1.01 1.39 -9.26
CA PHE A 106 -0.30 0.82 -8.92
C PHE A 106 -1.44 1.59 -9.58
N PRO A 107 -2.44 0.89 -10.15
CA PRO A 107 -3.60 1.56 -10.73
C PRO A 107 -4.37 2.35 -9.66
N TYR A 108 -4.75 3.57 -10.00
CA TYR A 108 -5.26 4.53 -9.02
C TYR A 108 -6.56 4.11 -8.34
N ASN A 109 -7.42 3.41 -9.08
CA ASN A 109 -8.74 2.93 -8.64
C ASN A 109 -8.67 1.77 -7.62
N ILE A 110 -7.58 1.01 -7.61
CA ILE A 110 -7.43 -0.17 -6.73
C ILE A 110 -6.26 -0.07 -5.74
N SER A 111 -5.54 1.06 -5.72
CA SER A 111 -4.36 1.27 -4.86
C SER A 111 -4.60 0.97 -3.38
N SER A 112 -5.77 1.36 -2.84
CA SER A 112 -6.12 1.10 -1.43
C SER A 112 -6.30 -0.40 -1.15
N GLN A 113 -6.92 -1.12 -2.08
CA GLN A 113 -7.14 -2.57 -1.99
C GLN A 113 -5.81 -3.32 -2.06
N ILE A 114 -4.88 -2.86 -2.92
CA ILE A 114 -3.51 -3.40 -2.98
C ILE A 114 -2.82 -3.24 -1.61
N PHE A 115 -2.91 -2.07 -0.97
CA PHE A 115 -2.34 -1.87 0.37
C PHE A 115 -2.98 -2.74 1.44
N PHE A 116 -4.28 -2.99 1.39
CA PHE A 116 -4.92 -3.94 2.30
C PHE A 116 -4.42 -5.37 2.09
N LYS A 117 -4.30 -5.81 0.83
CA LYS A 117 -3.74 -7.13 0.50
C LYS A 117 -2.28 -7.25 0.95
N ILE A 118 -1.47 -6.20 0.80
CA ILE A 118 -0.10 -6.14 1.33
C ILE A 118 -0.09 -6.22 2.86
N LEU A 119 -1.03 -5.56 3.54
CA LEU A 119 -1.17 -5.64 5.00
C LEU A 119 -1.59 -7.04 5.47
N ASP A 120 -2.44 -7.73 4.72
CA ASP A 120 -2.82 -9.11 5.03
C ASP A 120 -1.61 -10.05 4.85
N ASN A 121 -0.69 -9.73 3.94
CA ASN A 121 0.59 -10.44 3.72
C ASN A 121 1.80 -9.77 4.40
N LYS A 122 1.58 -8.92 5.41
CA LYS A 122 2.62 -8.06 6.04
C LYS A 122 3.83 -8.82 6.61
N ASN A 123 3.70 -10.11 6.86
CA ASN A 123 4.78 -10.94 7.39
C ASN A 123 5.69 -11.49 6.28
N GLN A 124 5.23 -11.47 5.03
CA GLN A 124 6.00 -11.90 3.86
C GLN A 124 6.65 -10.74 3.11
N VAL A 125 6.13 -9.51 3.28
CA VAL A 125 6.53 -8.33 2.51
C VAL A 125 7.36 -7.37 3.36
N PRO A 126 8.71 -7.50 3.38
CA PRO A 126 9.58 -6.59 4.15
C PRO A 126 9.66 -5.18 3.57
N GLU A 127 9.48 -5.03 2.25
CA GLU A 127 9.67 -3.76 1.56
C GLU A 127 8.66 -3.59 0.44
N VAL A 128 8.13 -2.37 0.31
CA VAL A 128 7.28 -1.97 -0.81
C VAL A 128 7.80 -0.67 -1.39
N VAL A 129 7.93 -0.57 -2.71
CA VAL A 129 8.19 0.68 -3.41
C VAL A 129 7.14 0.87 -4.48
N CYS A 130 6.32 1.91 -4.39
CA CYS A 130 5.27 2.07 -5.38
C CYS A 130 5.05 3.52 -5.77
N MET A 131 4.56 3.67 -6.99
CA MET A 131 4.03 4.93 -7.49
C MET A 131 2.50 4.87 -7.48
N ILE A 132 1.87 5.90 -6.91
CA ILE A 132 0.42 6.08 -6.83
C ILE A 132 0.05 7.55 -6.99
N GLN A 133 -1.24 7.90 -6.97
CA GLN A 133 -1.67 9.29 -6.94
C GLN A 133 -1.00 10.05 -5.78
N LYS A 134 -0.52 11.27 -6.07
CA LYS A 134 0.21 12.09 -5.09
C LYS A 134 -0.55 12.28 -3.78
N GLU A 135 -1.84 12.59 -3.83
CA GLU A 135 -2.67 12.81 -2.64
C GLU A 135 -2.74 11.56 -1.75
N VAL A 136 -2.81 10.37 -2.36
CA VAL A 136 -2.84 9.10 -1.63
C VAL A 136 -1.47 8.81 -1.02
N ALA A 137 -0.39 9.05 -1.76
CA ALA A 137 0.98 8.94 -1.25
C ALA A 137 1.25 9.88 -0.07
N GLU A 138 0.86 11.15 -0.18
CA GLU A 138 0.98 12.14 0.90
C GLU A 138 0.15 11.73 2.12
N ARG A 139 -1.09 11.27 1.91
CA ARG A 139 -1.93 10.73 3.00
C ARG A 139 -1.23 9.59 3.72
N ILE A 140 -0.76 8.57 3.00
CA ILE A 140 -0.14 7.39 3.62
C ILE A 140 1.13 7.77 4.40
N ALA A 141 1.96 8.67 3.85
CA ALA A 141 3.20 9.12 4.49
C ALA A 141 3.01 10.23 5.54
N SER A 142 1.80 10.79 5.68
CA SER A 142 1.58 11.92 6.59
C SER A 142 1.65 11.52 8.06
N PRO A 143 2.21 12.37 8.94
CA PRO A 143 2.21 12.13 10.37
C PRO A 143 0.86 12.52 11.01
N PRO A 144 0.61 12.08 12.26
CA PRO A 144 -0.50 12.56 13.07
C PRO A 144 -0.56 14.09 13.15
N GLY A 145 -1.78 14.64 13.20
CA GLY A 145 -2.05 16.08 13.19
C GLY A 145 -2.07 16.71 11.78
N SER A 146 -1.62 16.00 10.73
CA SER A 146 -1.75 16.46 9.36
C SER A 146 -3.19 16.36 8.86
N LYS A 147 -3.64 17.35 8.07
CA LYS A 147 -4.94 17.30 7.36
C LYS A 147 -5.02 16.15 6.36
N GLN A 148 -3.88 15.62 5.90
CA GLN A 148 -3.85 14.45 5.02
C GLN A 148 -3.94 13.14 5.81
N TYR A 149 -3.70 13.13 7.13
CA TYR A 149 -3.71 11.93 7.96
C TYR A 149 -5.07 11.22 7.93
N GLY A 150 -5.04 9.89 7.76
CA GLY A 150 -6.24 9.11 7.51
C GLY A 150 -6.09 7.63 7.86
N ILE A 151 -7.11 6.86 7.47
CA ILE A 151 -7.21 5.42 7.75
C ILE A 151 -5.95 4.67 7.29
N LEU A 152 -5.55 4.85 6.03
CA LEU A 152 -4.37 4.15 5.50
C LEU A 152 -3.08 4.57 6.20
N SER A 153 -2.96 5.83 6.64
CA SER A 153 -1.82 6.32 7.40
C SER A 153 -1.65 5.51 8.68
N VAL A 154 -2.70 5.42 9.51
CA VAL A 154 -2.66 4.66 10.77
C VAL A 154 -2.40 3.17 10.52
N LEU A 155 -3.15 2.56 9.61
CA LEU A 155 -3.09 1.12 9.39
C LEU A 155 -1.75 0.66 8.80
N LEU A 156 -1.15 1.43 7.90
CA LEU A 156 0.13 1.08 7.30
C LEU A 156 1.30 1.43 8.23
N GLN A 157 1.26 2.59 8.89
CA GLN A 157 2.33 3.02 9.82
C GLN A 157 2.42 2.14 11.07
N ALA A 158 1.35 1.40 11.41
CA ALA A 158 1.39 0.39 12.46
C ALA A 158 2.41 -0.74 12.18
N TYR A 159 2.68 -1.03 10.90
CA TYR A 159 3.53 -2.14 10.50
C TYR A 159 4.73 -1.72 9.63
N TYR A 160 4.73 -0.51 9.10
CA TYR A 160 5.77 -0.04 8.18
C TYR A 160 6.26 1.35 8.55
N ASP A 161 7.56 1.56 8.43
CA ASP A 161 8.15 2.88 8.32
C ASP A 161 7.99 3.36 6.87
N ILE A 162 7.33 4.50 6.68
CA ILE A 162 6.94 4.98 5.35
C ILE A 162 7.68 6.26 5.01
N LYS A 163 8.30 6.31 3.84
CA LYS A 163 9.00 7.48 3.31
C LYS A 163 8.40 7.90 1.97
N TYR A 164 8.12 9.20 1.84
CA TYR A 164 7.83 9.82 0.56
C TYR A 164 9.14 10.09 -0.17
N LEU A 165 9.35 9.46 -1.33
CA LEU A 165 10.61 9.56 -2.07
C LEU A 165 10.61 10.78 -2.98
N PHE A 166 9.64 10.89 -3.90
CA PHE A 166 9.54 12.03 -4.83
C PHE A 166 8.19 12.11 -5.53
N THR A 167 7.89 13.28 -6.10
CA THR A 167 6.70 13.53 -6.95
C THR A 167 7.04 13.33 -8.43
N VAL A 168 6.09 12.79 -9.19
CA VAL A 168 6.16 12.59 -10.65
C VAL A 168 5.03 13.37 -11.33
N LYS A 169 5.35 14.09 -12.41
CA LYS A 169 4.39 14.92 -13.16
C LYS A 169 3.66 14.11 -14.24
N PRO A 170 2.42 14.44 -14.64
CA PRO A 170 1.65 13.67 -15.61
C PRO A 170 2.26 13.49 -17.00
N GLY A 171 3.15 14.40 -17.41
CA GLY A 171 3.75 14.39 -18.74
C GLY A 171 4.63 13.17 -19.05
N VAL A 172 5.00 12.39 -18.04
CA VAL A 172 5.79 11.15 -18.21
C VAL A 172 4.95 9.91 -18.46
N PHE A 173 3.65 10.05 -18.67
CA PHE A 173 2.73 8.93 -18.87
C PHE A 173 2.00 9.02 -20.20
N ASN A 174 1.60 7.85 -20.73
CA ASN A 174 0.74 7.74 -21.90
C ASN A 174 -0.45 6.79 -21.64
N PRO A 175 -1.71 7.29 -21.65
CA PRO A 175 -2.07 8.71 -21.67
C PRO A 175 -1.68 9.40 -20.35
N PRO A 176 -1.52 10.73 -20.33
CA PRO A 176 -1.22 11.46 -19.11
C PRO A 176 -2.41 11.39 -18.12
N PRO A 177 -2.18 11.13 -16.82
CA PRO A 177 -3.22 11.26 -15.80
C PRO A 177 -3.57 12.73 -15.56
N LYS A 178 -4.70 12.98 -14.89
CA LYS A 178 -5.13 14.36 -14.55
C LYS A 178 -4.44 14.94 -13.31
N VAL A 179 -3.71 14.11 -12.57
CA VAL A 179 -3.12 14.45 -11.27
C VAL A 179 -1.67 13.97 -11.24
N ASN A 180 -0.87 14.62 -10.39
CA ASN A 180 0.51 14.17 -10.11
C ASN A 180 0.50 12.81 -9.41
N SER A 181 1.62 12.10 -9.53
CA SER A 181 1.90 10.86 -8.82
C SER A 181 2.95 11.09 -7.73
N GLY A 182 2.95 10.25 -6.71
CA GLY A 182 3.98 10.21 -5.66
C GLY A 182 4.57 8.81 -5.58
N VAL A 183 5.89 8.75 -5.43
CA VAL A 183 6.62 7.50 -5.17
C VAL A 183 6.88 7.42 -3.67
N ILE A 184 6.48 6.32 -3.05
CA ILE A 184 6.62 6.06 -1.62
C ILE A 184 7.30 4.72 -1.40
N ARG A 185 8.01 4.61 -0.27
CA ARG A 185 8.64 3.37 0.19
C ARG A 185 8.16 3.01 1.57
N PHE A 186 7.92 1.73 1.76
CA PHE A 186 7.55 1.10 3.03
C PHE A 186 8.67 0.14 3.39
N GLN A 187 9.13 0.20 4.63
CA GLN A 187 10.04 -0.79 5.20
C GLN A 187 9.40 -1.36 6.46
N ARG A 188 9.35 -2.69 6.57
CA ARG A 188 8.67 -3.37 7.66
C ARG A 188 9.35 -3.03 8.99
N ASN A 189 8.58 -2.49 9.92
CA ASN A 189 9.06 -2.22 11.27
C ASN A 189 9.18 -3.53 12.08
N ASN A 190 9.49 -3.44 13.37
CA ASN A 190 9.67 -4.61 14.24
C ASN A 190 8.37 -5.13 14.88
N VAL A 191 7.22 -4.51 14.59
CA VAL A 191 5.92 -4.91 15.16
C VAL A 191 5.43 -6.17 14.46
N VAL A 192 5.49 -7.33 15.09
CA VAL A 192 4.96 -8.59 14.52
C VAL A 192 3.43 -8.65 14.66
N GLN A 193 2.94 -8.30 15.85
CA GLN A 193 1.53 -8.26 16.21
C GLN A 193 1.27 -6.98 17.00
N LEU A 194 0.10 -6.37 16.83
CA LEU A 194 -0.30 -5.27 17.70
C LEU A 194 -0.66 -5.79 19.09
N ASP A 195 -0.34 -4.98 20.08
CA ASP A 195 -0.75 -5.22 21.45
C ASP A 195 -2.22 -4.80 21.62
N CYS A 196 -3.13 -5.36 20.82
CA CYS A 196 -4.60 -5.22 20.84
C CYS A 196 -5.19 -6.21 19.80
N ASP A 197 -6.50 -6.42 19.82
CA ASP A 197 -7.25 -7.10 18.77
C ASP A 197 -7.16 -6.30 17.45
N GLU A 198 -6.44 -6.86 16.47
CA GLU A 198 -6.18 -6.19 15.19
C GLU A 198 -7.48 -5.93 14.38
N ALA A 199 -8.52 -6.76 14.57
CA ALA A 199 -9.80 -6.58 13.88
C ALA A 199 -10.59 -5.42 14.49
N LEU A 200 -10.60 -5.29 15.81
CA LEU A 200 -11.17 -4.16 16.53
C LEU A 200 -10.37 -2.89 16.25
N PHE A 201 -9.03 -2.95 16.24
CA PHE A 201 -8.18 -1.83 15.86
C PHE A 201 -8.56 -1.29 14.48
N LYS A 202 -8.68 -2.16 13.47
CA LYS A 202 -9.16 -1.79 12.12
C LYS A 202 -10.54 -1.13 12.17
N ARG A 203 -11.47 -1.62 13.00
CA ARG A 203 -12.81 -1.04 13.18
C ARG A 203 -12.78 0.33 13.85
N VAL A 204 -12.01 0.49 14.93
CA VAL A 204 -11.85 1.74 15.69
C VAL A 204 -11.24 2.83 14.81
N VAL A 205 -10.17 2.52 14.08
CA VAL A 205 -9.54 3.44 13.13
C VAL A 205 -10.56 3.87 12.05
N LYS A 206 -11.25 2.92 11.41
CA LYS A 206 -12.25 3.24 10.39
C LYS A 206 -13.38 4.13 10.92
N ALA A 207 -13.93 3.80 12.08
CA ALA A 207 -15.00 4.58 12.72
C ALA A 207 -14.52 6.00 13.08
N GLY A 208 -13.31 6.13 13.64
CA GLY A 208 -12.70 7.41 14.00
C GLY A 208 -12.60 8.38 12.82
N PHE A 209 -12.21 7.89 11.64
CA PHE A 209 -12.05 8.72 10.44
C PHE A 209 -13.33 8.89 9.60
N GLN A 210 -14.40 8.14 9.88
CA GLN A 210 -15.66 8.23 9.13
C GLN A 210 -16.30 9.63 9.26
N MET A 211 -16.11 10.28 10.42
CA MET A 211 -16.56 11.65 10.69
C MET A 211 -15.37 12.56 11.04
N ARG A 212 -14.48 12.85 10.07
CA ARG A 212 -13.20 13.57 10.29
C ARG A 212 -13.28 14.87 11.12
N ARG A 213 -14.39 15.61 11.05
CA ARG A 213 -14.57 16.88 11.78
C ARG A 213 -15.11 16.70 13.21
N LYS A 214 -15.51 15.50 13.60
CA LYS A 214 -16.09 15.18 14.90
C LYS A 214 -15.03 14.60 15.83
N THR A 215 -15.23 14.81 17.13
CA THR A 215 -14.42 14.18 18.18
C THR A 215 -14.65 12.67 18.21
N LEU A 216 -13.70 11.91 18.77
CA LEU A 216 -13.79 10.45 18.90
C LEU A 216 -15.04 10.01 19.67
N ARG A 217 -15.47 10.79 20.67
CA ARG A 217 -16.75 10.61 21.39
C ARG A 217 -17.94 10.45 20.45
N ASN A 218 -17.96 11.20 19.36
CA ASN A 218 -19.03 11.17 18.37
C ASN A 218 -18.74 10.16 17.27
N ALA A 219 -17.48 10.06 16.84
CA ALA A 219 -17.08 9.16 15.76
C ALA A 219 -17.23 7.68 16.13
N LEU A 220 -16.99 7.32 17.40
CA LEU A 220 -17.01 5.94 17.89
C LEU A 220 -18.36 5.50 18.47
N LYS A 221 -19.42 6.33 18.39
CA LYS A 221 -20.78 5.94 18.80
C LYS A 221 -21.25 4.60 18.21
N PRO A 222 -20.98 4.25 16.94
CA PRO A 222 -21.38 2.96 16.37
C PRO A 222 -20.74 1.74 17.04
N ILE A 223 -19.71 1.91 17.88
CA ILE A 223 -19.03 0.82 18.60
C ILE A 223 -19.74 0.52 19.95
N ASN A 224 -20.72 1.33 20.35
CA ASN A 224 -21.51 1.17 21.58
C ASN A 224 -20.66 1.00 22.85
N LEU A 225 -19.82 1.99 23.11
CA LEU A 225 -18.88 1.99 24.24
C LEU A 225 -19.58 2.40 25.56
N PRO A 226 -19.19 1.85 26.72
CA PRO A 226 -19.75 2.26 28.01
C PRO A 226 -19.38 3.71 28.33
N SER A 227 -20.28 4.40 29.03
CA SER A 227 -20.12 5.83 29.36
C SER A 227 -18.88 6.11 30.20
N SER A 228 -18.52 5.19 31.11
CA SER A 228 -17.30 5.22 31.92
C SER A 228 -16.03 5.35 31.07
N LEU A 229 -15.94 4.62 29.97
CA LEU A 229 -14.80 4.67 29.06
C LEU A 229 -14.74 5.99 28.30
N THR A 230 -15.90 6.49 27.84
CA THR A 230 -15.95 7.74 27.07
C THR A 230 -15.60 8.99 27.88
N SER A 231 -15.50 8.89 29.21
CA SER A 231 -15.10 10.03 30.06
C SER A 231 -13.63 10.42 29.91
N ASP A 232 -12.79 9.56 29.32
CA ASP A 232 -11.38 9.82 29.09
C ASP A 232 -11.15 11.00 28.11
N PRO A 233 -10.22 11.94 28.40
CA PRO A 233 -9.92 13.08 27.54
C PRO A 233 -9.53 12.72 26.10
N ILE A 234 -9.06 11.49 25.83
CA ILE A 234 -8.78 11.03 24.47
C ILE A 234 -10.03 11.11 23.59
N PHE A 235 -11.24 10.95 24.14
CA PHE A 235 -12.49 11.01 23.39
C PHE A 235 -12.87 12.42 22.92
N ASP A 236 -12.25 13.46 23.48
CA ASP A 236 -12.45 14.85 23.04
C ASP A 236 -11.50 15.26 21.90
N GLN A 237 -10.52 14.41 21.59
CA GLN A 237 -9.65 14.57 20.42
C GLN A 237 -10.35 14.14 19.12
N ARG A 238 -9.76 14.48 17.98
CA ARG A 238 -10.18 13.99 16.65
C ARG A 238 -9.27 12.87 16.22
N ALA A 239 -9.78 11.94 15.42
CA ALA A 239 -8.99 10.81 14.90
C ALA A 239 -7.70 11.27 14.18
N GLU A 240 -7.73 12.41 13.49
CA GLU A 240 -6.56 12.93 12.77
C GLU A 240 -5.40 13.36 13.68
N THR A 241 -5.62 13.58 14.99
CA THR A 241 -4.58 14.00 15.94
C THR A 241 -3.94 12.84 16.68
N LEU A 242 -4.52 11.64 16.63
CA LEU A 242 -4.02 10.48 17.34
C LEU A 242 -2.82 9.87 16.61
N THR A 243 -1.79 9.51 17.38
CA THR A 243 -0.71 8.63 16.94
C THR A 243 -1.19 7.19 16.78
N VAL A 244 -0.42 6.37 16.07
CA VAL A 244 -0.67 4.92 15.97
C VAL A 244 -0.75 4.29 17.37
N GLN A 245 0.20 4.61 18.26
CA GLN A 245 0.21 4.07 19.62
C GLN A 245 -1.04 4.45 20.41
N GLN A 246 -1.52 5.70 20.28
CA GLN A 246 -2.77 6.11 20.93
C GLN A 246 -4.00 5.37 20.39
N PHE A 247 -4.02 5.01 19.10
CA PHE A 247 -5.08 4.14 18.56
C PHE A 247 -5.01 2.72 19.13
N ILE A 248 -3.80 2.16 19.27
CA ILE A 248 -3.58 0.85 19.91
C ILE A 248 -4.09 0.91 21.35
N ASP A 249 -3.61 1.85 22.15
CA ASP A 249 -3.99 2.00 23.57
C ASP A 249 -5.51 2.21 23.74
N LEU A 250 -6.13 3.00 22.87
CA LEU A 250 -7.58 3.20 22.85
C LEU A 250 -8.31 1.88 22.59
N THR A 251 -7.82 1.09 21.64
CA THR A 251 -8.42 -0.19 21.26
C THR A 251 -8.29 -1.21 22.40
N LYS A 252 -7.12 -1.30 23.05
CA LYS A 252 -6.94 -2.12 24.27
C LYS A 252 -7.93 -1.80 25.38
N ARG A 253 -8.20 -0.50 25.59
CA ARG A 253 -9.17 -0.07 26.61
C ARG A 253 -10.58 -0.50 26.23
N ILE A 254 -10.96 -0.36 24.96
CA ILE A 254 -12.26 -0.82 24.45
C ILE A 254 -12.42 -2.33 24.65
N GLU A 255 -11.41 -3.14 24.32
CA GLU A 255 -11.41 -4.59 24.53
C GLU A 255 -11.67 -4.94 26.00
N SER A 256 -10.92 -4.32 26.90
CA SER A 256 -11.03 -4.58 28.33
C SER A 256 -12.42 -4.30 28.91
N CYS A 257 -13.18 -3.40 28.27
CA CYS A 257 -14.56 -3.13 28.64
C CYS A 257 -15.53 -4.18 28.07
N GLN A 258 -15.31 -4.66 26.85
CA GLN A 258 -16.17 -5.65 26.19
C GLN A 258 -16.05 -7.06 26.81
N THR A 259 -14.91 -7.41 27.40
CA THR A 259 -14.71 -8.71 28.07
C THR A 259 -15.28 -8.77 29.49
N ARG A 260 -15.68 -7.61 30.05
CA ARG A 260 -16.16 -7.50 31.45
C ARG A 260 -17.70 -7.43 31.56
N GLU A 261 -18.40 -7.50 30.44
CA GLU A 261 -19.85 -7.65 30.32
C GLU A 261 -20.20 -9.08 29.89
#